data_AF-A0A925IZ72-F1
#
_entry.id   AF-A0A925IZ72-F1
#
_cell.length_a   1.000
_cell.length_b   1.000
_cell.length_c   1.000
_cell.angle_alpha   90.00
_cell.angle_beta   90.00
_cell.angle_gamma   90.00
#
_symmetry.space_group_name_H-M   'P 1'
#
loop_
_entity.id
_entity.type
_entity.pdbx_description
1 polymer ?
#
loop_
_entity_poly.entity_id
_entity_poly.type
_entity_poly.pdbx_seq_one_letter_code
_entity_poly.pdbx_strand_id
1 'polypeptide(L)'
;MKRQFDEVKPRELFLLLSVGAYSYLFYEQSAGMNYLLFAALLVGMLAWLLPECRRQPAWRAVAAGTLVAALGVALNGSFAAIALSWISFVLLAGLTFAPASSLPVAFLNGFLSEAFLGFFLKTINWLSTLRLPTGLNSRFGWQRAGVYGIPVLVTVGFYELYALANPDFGQLLAIDWPAYRVKWPLVFFTLWGLVWLSGLFHPWGIEALVNLDRASPDVLRRRRGTKRFRPTLALRWELRAGVLTLTMLNALLVFFLLFDLAQVADGLPVTAEKGYSQYVHEGVNALILSVVMAIGVLLYFFRNSLNFYAQNQRIKTLAYGWVALNALLLAVTAYKNGLYIGEFGLTHKRIGVHVWLLLTAAGLLTTLLKVWQVRSNWFLFRRNAWIGYAVLLAYALVPWARVMAWYNLDYARNRDVTYLTTLGSPTLPQLLTWYKAHPDGLRPEEVERLRKITRDYFQYHPPTTDWRSLNFEEWRAYNQLKTN
;
A
#
# COMPACT_ATOMS: atom_id res chain seq x y z
N MET A 1 22.32 -41.02 -26.84
CA MET A 1 21.85 -40.79 -25.45
C MET A 1 22.85 -39.85 -24.71
N LYS A 2 22.93 -38.59 -25.15
CA LYS A 2 23.68 -37.51 -24.47
C LYS A 2 22.72 -36.33 -24.32
N ARG A 3 22.14 -36.29 -23.12
CA ARG A 3 21.40 -35.22 -22.43
C ARG A 3 21.21 -33.90 -23.21
N GLN A 4 20.03 -33.74 -23.83
CA GLN A 4 19.27 -32.49 -23.79
C GLN A 4 18.75 -32.33 -22.35
N PHE A 5 19.56 -31.75 -21.46
CA PHE A 5 18.97 -30.96 -20.39
C PHE A 5 18.85 -29.56 -20.97
N ASP A 6 17.61 -29.20 -21.34
CA ASP A 6 17.27 -27.87 -21.81
C ASP A 6 17.89 -26.83 -20.88
N GLU A 7 18.61 -25.86 -21.45
CA GLU A 7 19.12 -24.71 -20.70
C GLU A 7 17.95 -24.04 -19.96
N VAL A 8 17.96 -24.12 -18.63
CA VAL A 8 17.02 -23.39 -17.80
C VAL A 8 17.19 -21.91 -18.12
N LYS A 9 16.20 -21.30 -18.78
CA LYS A 9 16.24 -19.87 -19.13
C LYS A 9 16.56 -19.07 -17.87
N PRO A 10 17.43 -18.05 -17.91
CA PRO A 10 17.90 -17.33 -16.71
C PRO A 10 16.77 -16.89 -15.77
N ARG A 11 15.61 -16.48 -16.32
CA ARG A 11 14.42 -16.09 -15.54
C ARG A 11 13.85 -17.21 -14.66
N GLU A 12 13.86 -18.45 -15.14
CA GLU A 12 13.34 -19.61 -14.40
C GLU A 12 14.27 -19.94 -13.22
N LEU A 13 15.59 -19.85 -13.44
CA LEU A 13 16.55 -20.01 -12.37
C LEU A 13 16.37 -18.93 -11.30
N PHE A 14 16.23 -17.66 -11.67
CA PHE A 14 15.99 -16.60 -10.69
C PHE A 14 14.63 -16.71 -9.99
N LEU A 15 13.59 -17.18 -10.67
CA LEU A 15 12.30 -17.48 -10.03
C LEU A 15 12.48 -18.56 -8.95
N LEU A 16 13.13 -19.67 -9.27
CA LEU A 16 13.36 -20.75 -8.30
C LEU A 16 14.26 -20.31 -7.13
N LEU A 17 15.31 -19.53 -7.41
CA LEU A 17 16.16 -18.93 -6.38
C LEU A 17 15.37 -17.98 -5.48
N SER A 18 14.48 -17.18 -6.05
CA SER A 18 13.61 -16.26 -5.31
C SER A 18 12.61 -17.01 -4.44
N VAL A 19 12.05 -18.12 -4.94
CA VAL A 19 11.14 -18.98 -4.16
C VAL A 19 11.89 -19.64 -3.00
N GLY A 20 13.09 -20.16 -3.24
CA GLY A 20 13.94 -20.70 -2.18
C GLY A 20 14.30 -19.65 -1.12
N ALA A 21 14.70 -18.46 -1.56
CA ALA A 21 15.00 -17.34 -0.67
C ALA A 21 13.75 -16.88 0.11
N TYR A 22 12.58 -16.84 -0.52
CA TYR A 22 11.31 -16.54 0.13
C TYR A 22 10.99 -17.55 1.24
N SER A 23 11.04 -18.84 0.93
CA SER A 23 10.77 -19.90 1.91
C SER A 23 11.78 -19.86 3.05
N TYR A 24 13.06 -19.60 2.77
CA TYR A 24 14.07 -19.47 3.80
C TYR A 24 13.89 -18.20 4.65
N LEU A 25 13.60 -17.04 4.06
CA LEU A 25 13.60 -15.77 4.79
C LEU A 25 12.32 -15.51 5.58
N PHE A 26 11.17 -16.06 5.15
CA PHE A 26 9.87 -15.70 5.71
C PHE A 26 9.13 -16.84 6.43
N TYR A 27 9.50 -18.11 6.21
CA TYR A 27 8.77 -19.22 6.84
C TYR A 27 8.98 -19.22 8.37
N GLU A 28 7.87 -19.14 9.12
CA GLU A 28 7.85 -19.03 10.58
C GLU A 28 8.63 -17.80 11.12
N GLN A 29 8.84 -16.78 10.29
CA GLN A 29 9.54 -15.55 10.66
C GLN A 29 8.57 -14.36 10.73
N SER A 30 8.81 -13.45 11.66
CA SER A 30 8.11 -12.15 11.70
C SER A 30 8.73 -11.17 10.71
N ALA A 31 8.10 -10.00 10.53
CA ALA A 31 8.58 -8.98 9.63
C ALA A 31 9.78 -8.22 10.23
N GLY A 32 10.91 -8.24 9.53
CA GLY A 32 12.12 -7.53 9.94
C GLY A 32 13.14 -7.47 8.80
N MET A 33 14.38 -7.86 9.08
CA MET A 33 15.49 -7.84 8.13
C MET A 33 15.26 -8.71 6.89
N ASN A 34 14.44 -9.76 7.00
CA ASN A 34 14.02 -10.60 5.88
C ASN A 34 13.43 -9.79 4.70
N TYR A 35 12.61 -8.76 4.96
CA TYR A 35 12.07 -7.90 3.92
C TYR A 35 13.16 -7.16 3.16
N LEU A 36 14.14 -6.57 3.86
CA LEU A 36 15.21 -5.79 3.24
C LEU A 36 16.11 -6.65 2.37
N LEU A 37 16.55 -7.80 2.87
CA LEU A 37 17.39 -8.72 2.09
C LEU A 37 16.65 -9.27 0.87
N PHE A 38 15.39 -9.62 1.05
CA PHE A 38 14.59 -10.14 -0.05
C PHE A 38 14.30 -9.08 -1.12
N ALA A 39 13.98 -7.85 -0.71
CA ALA A 39 13.83 -6.73 -1.63
C ALA A 39 15.13 -6.45 -2.40
N ALA A 40 16.28 -6.45 -1.72
CA ALA A 40 17.59 -6.28 -2.35
C ALA A 40 17.88 -7.40 -3.38
N LEU A 41 17.59 -8.64 -3.02
CA LEU A 41 17.73 -9.80 -3.90
C LEU A 41 16.87 -9.64 -5.16
N LEU A 42 15.56 -9.40 -5.00
CA LEU A 42 14.62 -9.30 -6.12
C LEU A 42 14.92 -8.10 -7.02
N VAL A 43 15.18 -6.92 -6.45
CA VAL A 43 15.55 -5.72 -7.23
C VAL A 43 16.85 -5.97 -8.00
N GLY A 44 17.85 -6.61 -7.38
CA GLY A 44 19.12 -6.96 -8.02
C GLY A 44 18.94 -7.93 -9.19
N MET A 45 18.17 -9.01 -8.99
CA MET A 45 17.86 -9.99 -10.03
C MET A 45 17.10 -9.37 -11.21
N LEU A 46 16.09 -8.54 -10.94
CA LEU A 46 15.34 -7.85 -11.99
C LEU A 46 16.20 -6.82 -12.73
N ALA A 47 17.04 -6.06 -12.02
CA ALA A 47 17.94 -5.10 -12.64
C ALA A 47 18.96 -5.76 -13.57
N TRP A 48 19.40 -6.98 -13.24
CA TRP A 48 20.30 -7.79 -14.07
C TRP A 48 19.58 -8.38 -15.28
N LEU A 49 18.40 -8.98 -15.07
CA LEU A 49 17.61 -9.61 -16.13
C LEU A 49 17.06 -8.62 -17.16
N LEU A 50 16.76 -7.39 -16.73
CA LEU A 50 16.02 -6.41 -17.52
C LEU A 50 16.76 -5.07 -17.61
N PRO A 51 17.89 -5.02 -18.37
CA PRO A 51 18.69 -3.81 -18.50
C PRO A 51 17.91 -2.64 -19.14
N GLU A 52 16.88 -2.94 -19.93
CA GLU A 52 15.97 -1.94 -20.51
C GLU A 52 15.12 -1.23 -19.45
N CYS A 53 14.61 -1.98 -18.46
CA CYS A 53 13.81 -1.43 -17.36
C CYS A 53 14.65 -0.46 -16.51
N ARG A 54 15.92 -0.82 -16.24
CA ARG A 54 16.87 0.02 -15.51
C ARG A 54 17.12 1.38 -16.16
N ARG A 55 16.94 1.53 -17.47
CA ARG A 55 17.08 2.83 -18.15
C ARG A 55 15.92 3.77 -17.83
N GLN A 56 14.75 3.24 -17.45
CA GLN A 56 13.57 4.05 -17.15
C GLN A 56 13.69 4.69 -15.76
N PRO A 57 13.44 6.01 -15.63
CA PRO A 57 13.53 6.70 -14.34
C PRO A 57 12.43 6.23 -13.37
N ALA A 58 11.23 5.95 -13.87
CA ALA A 58 10.12 5.45 -13.05
C ALA A 58 10.45 4.11 -12.40
N TRP A 59 11.00 3.17 -13.17
CA TRP A 59 11.41 1.86 -12.64
C TRP A 59 12.50 2.00 -11.59
N ARG A 60 13.53 2.84 -11.83
CA ARG A 60 14.59 3.11 -10.83
C ARG A 60 14.05 3.73 -9.54
N ALA A 61 13.12 4.67 -9.66
CA ALA A 61 12.52 5.33 -8.50
C ALA A 61 11.66 4.35 -7.68
N VAL A 62 10.87 3.48 -8.32
CA VAL A 62 10.12 2.42 -7.62
C VAL A 62 11.07 1.39 -7.03
N ALA A 63 12.10 0.94 -7.75
CA ALA A 63 13.08 0.00 -7.22
C ALA A 63 13.78 0.54 -5.96
N ALA A 64 14.21 1.80 -5.98
CA ALA A 64 14.74 2.48 -4.80
C ALA A 64 13.67 2.59 -3.69
N GLY A 65 12.43 2.94 -4.05
CA GLY A 65 11.30 2.97 -3.14
C GLY A 65 11.00 1.63 -2.48
N THR A 66 11.11 0.51 -3.19
CA THR A 66 10.97 -0.85 -2.65
C THR A 66 12.02 -1.14 -1.59
N LEU A 67 13.28 -0.75 -1.83
CA LEU A 67 14.36 -0.89 -0.84
C LEU A 67 14.12 0.00 0.38
N VAL A 68 13.64 1.23 0.19
CA VAL A 68 13.30 2.16 1.28
C VAL A 68 12.12 1.64 2.10
N ALA A 69 11.08 1.11 1.46
CA ALA A 69 9.93 0.52 2.14
C ALA A 69 10.36 -0.71 2.97
N ALA A 70 11.18 -1.58 2.38
CA ALA A 70 11.71 -2.76 3.06
C ALA A 70 12.68 -2.39 4.21
N LEU A 71 13.45 -1.31 4.05
CA LEU A 71 14.22 -0.72 5.15
C LEU A 71 13.30 -0.23 6.27
N GLY A 72 12.18 0.41 5.95
CA GLY A 72 11.17 0.80 6.93
C GLY A 72 10.62 -0.39 7.72
N VAL A 73 10.49 -1.57 7.10
CA VAL A 73 10.12 -2.81 7.80
C VAL A 73 11.24 -3.28 8.72
N ALA A 74 12.48 -3.31 8.24
CA ALA A 74 13.65 -3.68 9.06
C ALA A 74 13.88 -2.71 10.23
N LEU A 75 13.52 -1.44 10.10
CA LEU A 75 13.63 -0.46 11.18
C LEU A 75 12.48 -0.61 12.18
N ASN A 76 11.24 -0.64 11.71
CA ASN A 76 10.07 -0.39 12.54
C ASN A 76 9.13 -1.59 12.72
N GLY A 77 9.19 -2.62 11.85
CA GLY A 77 8.26 -3.75 11.84
C GLY A 77 6.78 -3.38 11.61
N SER A 78 6.49 -2.13 11.28
CA SER A 78 5.11 -1.61 11.29
C SER A 78 4.27 -2.15 10.14
N PHE A 79 2.96 -2.34 10.39
CA PHE A 79 2.00 -2.74 9.37
C PHE A 79 2.03 -1.82 8.14
N ALA A 80 2.18 -0.51 8.34
CA ALA A 80 2.26 0.46 7.25
C ALA A 80 3.49 0.22 6.34
N ALA A 81 4.66 -0.07 6.94
CA ALA A 81 5.86 -0.37 6.17
C ALA A 81 5.75 -1.69 5.41
N ILE A 82 5.11 -2.71 6.02
CA ILE A 82 4.84 -3.99 5.37
C ILE A 82 3.91 -3.79 4.17
N ALA A 83 2.77 -3.13 4.37
CA ALA A 83 1.80 -2.83 3.32
C ALA A 83 2.44 -2.04 2.16
N LEU A 84 3.28 -1.05 2.46
CA LEU A 84 3.98 -0.28 1.45
C LEU A 84 5.04 -1.09 0.70
N SER A 85 5.70 -2.02 1.37
CA SER A 85 6.64 -2.95 0.71
C SER A 85 5.91 -3.78 -0.34
N TRP A 86 4.75 -4.34 0.00
CA TRP A 86 3.88 -5.05 -0.95
C TRP A 86 3.40 -4.16 -2.10
N ILE A 87 2.92 -2.94 -1.81
CA ILE A 87 2.54 -1.98 -2.86
C ILE A 87 3.72 -1.69 -3.80
N SER A 88 4.93 -1.59 -3.26
CA SER A 88 6.14 -1.33 -4.05
C SER A 88 6.54 -2.52 -4.92
N PHE A 89 6.37 -3.76 -4.45
CA PHE A 89 6.55 -4.96 -5.28
C PHE A 89 5.54 -5.02 -6.42
N VAL A 90 4.26 -4.78 -6.13
CA VAL A 90 3.20 -4.68 -7.13
C VAL A 90 3.54 -3.64 -8.20
N LEU A 91 3.96 -2.44 -7.80
CA LEU A 91 4.41 -1.40 -8.72
C LEU A 91 5.61 -1.83 -9.56
N LEU A 92 6.58 -2.52 -8.96
CA LEU A 92 7.76 -3.03 -9.63
C LEU A 92 7.39 -4.09 -10.68
N ALA A 93 6.46 -5.01 -10.38
CA ALA A 93 5.94 -5.98 -11.33
C ALA A 93 5.25 -5.30 -12.52
N GLY A 94 4.42 -4.28 -12.25
CA GLY A 94 3.75 -3.49 -13.27
C GLY A 94 4.68 -2.71 -14.19
N LEU A 95 5.72 -2.08 -13.64
CA LEU A 95 6.75 -1.39 -14.42
C LEU A 95 7.69 -2.37 -15.12
N THR A 96 7.82 -3.60 -14.63
CA THR A 96 8.56 -4.67 -15.31
C THR A 96 7.79 -5.17 -16.54
N PHE A 97 6.45 -5.23 -16.47
CA PHE A 97 5.60 -5.44 -17.65
C PHE A 97 5.68 -4.28 -18.65
N ALA A 98 5.47 -3.05 -18.17
CA ALA A 98 5.37 -1.85 -19.00
C ALA A 98 6.26 -0.73 -18.45
N PRO A 99 7.57 -0.68 -18.82
CA PRO A 99 8.54 0.23 -18.19
C PRO A 99 8.29 1.72 -18.39
N ALA A 100 7.58 2.08 -19.46
CA ALA A 100 7.20 3.45 -19.79
C ALA A 100 5.77 3.81 -19.34
N SER A 101 5.10 2.94 -18.57
CA SER A 101 3.77 3.23 -18.03
C SER A 101 3.81 4.16 -16.82
N SER A 102 2.69 4.84 -16.59
CA SER A 102 2.45 5.62 -15.40
C SER A 102 2.21 4.74 -14.19
N LEU A 103 2.48 5.26 -12.98
CA LEU A 103 2.26 4.53 -11.73
C LEU A 103 0.86 3.93 -11.57
N PRO A 104 -0.26 4.62 -11.89
CA PRO A 104 -1.59 4.02 -11.75
C PRO A 104 -1.79 2.79 -12.64
N VAL A 105 -1.30 2.85 -13.89
CA VAL A 105 -1.41 1.74 -14.84
C VAL A 105 -0.45 0.61 -14.48
N ALA A 106 0.76 0.96 -14.02
CA ALA A 106 1.70 0.00 -13.47
C ALA A 106 1.10 -0.73 -12.26
N PHE A 107 0.50 -0.02 -11.30
CA PHE A 107 -0.12 -0.63 -10.14
C PHE A 107 -1.20 -1.65 -10.53
N LEU A 108 -2.12 -1.27 -11.42
CA LEU A 108 -3.17 -2.17 -11.88
C LEU A 108 -2.62 -3.41 -12.60
N ASN A 109 -1.68 -3.22 -13.54
CA ASN A 109 -1.07 -4.35 -14.25
C ASN A 109 -0.24 -5.24 -13.32
N GLY A 110 0.52 -4.64 -12.41
CA GLY A 110 1.29 -5.37 -11.40
C GLY A 110 0.39 -6.19 -10.48
N PHE A 111 -0.72 -5.59 -10.04
CA PHE A 111 -1.68 -6.28 -9.19
C PHE A 111 -2.31 -7.46 -9.92
N LEU A 112 -2.71 -7.29 -11.18
CA LEU A 112 -3.21 -8.39 -12.02
C LEU A 112 -2.16 -9.48 -12.24
N SER A 113 -0.89 -9.09 -12.37
CA SER A 113 0.21 -10.01 -12.55
C SER A 113 0.46 -10.87 -11.31
N GLU A 114 0.50 -10.25 -10.13
CA GLU A 114 0.77 -10.92 -8.84
C GLU A 114 -0.45 -11.65 -8.26
N ALA A 115 -1.67 -11.20 -8.56
CA ALA A 115 -2.93 -11.83 -8.16
C ALA A 115 -3.26 -13.08 -8.99
N PHE A 116 -2.33 -14.04 -9.04
CA PHE A 116 -2.44 -15.36 -9.66
C PHE A 116 -2.45 -15.42 -11.20
N LEU A 117 -2.85 -14.36 -11.90
CA LEU A 117 -3.05 -14.44 -13.35
C LEU A 117 -1.73 -14.70 -14.10
N GLY A 118 -0.62 -14.14 -13.64
CA GLY A 118 0.72 -14.44 -14.18
C GLY A 118 1.08 -15.92 -14.05
N PHE A 119 0.79 -16.53 -12.90
CA PHE A 119 1.02 -17.95 -12.64
C PHE A 119 0.16 -18.85 -13.52
N PHE A 120 -1.15 -18.59 -13.58
CA PHE A 120 -2.09 -19.40 -14.36
C PHE A 120 -1.83 -19.28 -15.85
N LEU A 121 -1.62 -18.08 -16.37
CA LEU A 121 -1.34 -17.88 -17.80
C LEU A 121 0.01 -18.46 -18.19
N LYS A 122 1.04 -18.36 -17.33
CA LYS A 122 2.29 -19.09 -17.54
C LYS A 122 2.07 -20.58 -17.52
N THR A 123 1.29 -21.11 -16.58
CA THR A 123 0.97 -22.54 -16.49
C THR A 123 0.21 -23.01 -17.73
N ILE A 124 -0.80 -22.28 -18.18
CA ILE A 124 -1.57 -22.55 -19.40
C ILE A 124 -0.67 -22.45 -20.63
N ASN A 125 0.18 -21.41 -20.73
CA ASN A 125 1.07 -21.24 -21.87
C ASN A 125 2.13 -22.34 -21.88
N TRP A 126 2.73 -22.67 -20.73
CA TRP A 126 3.65 -23.81 -20.56
C TRP A 126 2.97 -25.11 -20.98
N LEU A 127 1.77 -25.39 -20.47
CA LEU A 127 0.94 -26.54 -20.88
C LEU A 127 0.65 -26.54 -22.39
N SER A 128 0.44 -25.36 -22.99
CA SER A 128 0.20 -25.23 -24.43
C SER A 128 1.47 -25.30 -25.29
N THR A 129 2.63 -24.95 -24.74
CA THR A 129 3.96 -25.06 -25.36
C THR A 129 4.57 -26.44 -25.24
N LEU A 130 3.99 -27.32 -24.42
CA LEU A 130 4.17 -28.77 -24.51
C LEU A 130 3.56 -29.34 -25.82
N ARG A 131 3.58 -28.57 -26.92
CA ARG A 131 3.51 -29.08 -28.29
C ARG A 131 4.71 -29.97 -28.48
N LEU A 132 4.46 -31.26 -28.27
CA LEU A 132 5.42 -32.35 -28.42
C LEU A 132 6.16 -32.21 -29.76
N PRO A 133 7.49 -32.40 -29.78
CA PRO A 133 8.23 -32.57 -31.02
C PRO A 133 7.52 -33.60 -31.89
N THR A 134 7.14 -33.21 -33.10
CA THR A 134 6.68 -34.12 -34.13
C THR A 134 7.88 -34.95 -34.60
N GLY A 135 8.25 -35.96 -33.82
CA GLY A 135 9.33 -36.89 -34.13
C GLY A 135 9.75 -37.66 -32.89
N LEU A 136 9.59 -38.99 -32.95
CA LEU A 136 10.09 -40.01 -32.01
C LEU A 136 9.27 -40.22 -30.72
N ASN A 137 8.28 -41.12 -30.82
CA ASN A 137 7.89 -42.18 -29.87
C ASN A 137 7.96 -42.00 -28.32
N SER A 138 7.93 -40.79 -27.76
CA SER A 138 7.78 -40.55 -26.30
C SER A 138 6.39 -40.02 -25.90
N ARG A 139 5.43 -39.97 -26.83
CA ARG A 139 4.06 -39.45 -26.64
C ARG A 139 3.26 -40.13 -25.52
N PHE A 140 3.69 -41.29 -25.05
CA PHE A 140 2.89 -42.15 -24.19
C PHE A 140 3.12 -41.96 -22.67
N GLY A 141 4.26 -41.40 -22.25
CA GLY A 141 4.65 -41.36 -20.83
C GLY A 141 4.12 -40.14 -20.06
N TRP A 142 4.38 -38.93 -20.55
CA TRP A 142 4.14 -37.70 -19.78
C TRP A 142 2.66 -37.24 -19.76
N GLN A 143 1.90 -37.52 -20.84
CA GLN A 143 0.46 -37.26 -20.86
C GLN A 143 -0.28 -38.19 -19.88
N ARG A 144 0.15 -39.45 -19.78
CA ARG A 144 -0.35 -40.39 -18.76
C ARG A 144 0.09 -39.98 -17.36
N ALA A 145 1.33 -39.52 -17.16
CA ALA A 145 1.80 -39.04 -15.87
C ALA A 145 0.98 -37.86 -15.33
N GLY A 146 0.50 -36.93 -16.17
CA GLY A 146 -0.42 -35.87 -15.75
C GLY A 146 -1.84 -36.37 -15.48
N VAL A 147 -2.38 -37.20 -16.38
CA VAL A 147 -3.75 -37.75 -16.28
C VAL A 147 -3.91 -38.69 -15.09
N TYR A 148 -2.88 -39.45 -14.73
CA TYR A 148 -2.91 -40.35 -13.57
C TYR A 148 -2.26 -39.73 -12.33
N GLY A 149 -1.19 -38.95 -12.49
CA GLY A 149 -0.45 -38.37 -11.38
C GLY A 149 -1.22 -37.29 -10.65
N ILE A 150 -1.98 -36.42 -11.34
CA ILE A 150 -2.79 -35.40 -10.67
C ILE A 150 -3.91 -36.05 -9.83
N PRO A 151 -4.75 -36.97 -10.36
CA PRO A 151 -5.73 -37.68 -9.55
C PRO A 151 -5.10 -38.47 -8.41
N VAL A 152 -3.96 -39.14 -8.62
CA VAL A 152 -3.26 -39.88 -7.56
C VAL A 152 -2.76 -38.93 -6.47
N LEU A 153 -2.11 -37.81 -6.81
CA LEU A 153 -1.65 -36.80 -5.85
C LEU A 153 -2.80 -36.21 -5.05
N VAL A 154 -3.90 -35.86 -5.71
CA VAL A 154 -5.10 -35.31 -5.06
C VAL A 154 -5.74 -36.37 -4.14
N THR A 155 -5.84 -37.62 -4.60
CA THR A 155 -6.41 -38.73 -3.82
C THR A 155 -5.55 -39.05 -2.60
N VAL A 156 -4.22 -39.07 -2.74
CA VAL A 156 -3.27 -39.23 -1.62
C VAL A 156 -3.42 -38.08 -0.62
N GLY A 157 -3.55 -36.84 -1.10
CA GLY A 157 -3.80 -35.68 -0.24
C GLY A 157 -5.10 -35.79 0.56
N PHE A 158 -6.20 -36.24 -0.07
CA PHE A 158 -7.47 -36.49 0.62
C PHE A 158 -7.42 -37.69 1.57
N TYR A 159 -6.68 -38.74 1.21
CA TYR A 159 -6.44 -39.88 2.09
C TYR A 159 -5.78 -39.44 3.41
N GLU A 160 -4.71 -38.65 3.36
CA GLU A 160 -4.03 -38.13 4.57
C GLU A 160 -4.97 -37.31 5.44
N LEU A 161 -5.82 -36.47 4.83
CA LEU A 161 -6.84 -35.72 5.55
C LEU A 161 -7.87 -36.63 6.24
N TYR A 162 -8.27 -37.73 5.60
CA TYR A 162 -9.19 -38.71 6.18
C TYR A 162 -8.54 -39.60 7.24
N ALA A 163 -7.26 -39.97 7.07
CA ALA A 163 -6.49 -40.69 8.08
C ALA A 163 -6.24 -39.84 9.33
N LEU A 164 -6.02 -38.53 9.17
CA LEU A 164 -5.97 -37.58 10.28
C LEU A 164 -7.32 -37.40 10.97
N ALA A 165 -8.42 -37.42 10.21
CA ALA A 165 -9.76 -37.22 10.74
C ALA A 165 -10.36 -38.45 11.42
N ASN A 166 -9.96 -39.66 11.01
CA ASN A 166 -10.45 -40.93 11.55
C ASN A 166 -9.30 -41.91 11.83
N PRO A 167 -8.95 -42.13 13.12
CA PRO A 167 -7.85 -43.01 13.52
C PRO A 167 -7.98 -44.47 13.05
N ASP A 168 -9.20 -44.98 12.90
CA ASP A 168 -9.44 -46.36 12.45
C ASP A 168 -9.24 -46.50 10.94
N PHE A 169 -9.51 -45.44 10.17
CA PHE A 169 -9.27 -45.39 8.73
C PHE A 169 -7.77 -45.37 8.39
N GLY A 170 -6.98 -44.65 9.18
CA GLY A 170 -5.52 -44.61 9.02
C GLY A 170 -4.81 -45.95 9.26
N GLN A 171 -5.43 -46.87 10.01
CA GLN A 171 -4.84 -48.19 10.32
C GLN A 171 -5.00 -49.21 9.17
N LEU A 172 -5.94 -49.02 8.25
CA LEU A 172 -6.28 -50.02 7.21
C LEU A 172 -5.20 -50.16 6.11
N LEU A 173 -4.35 -49.15 5.93
CA LEU A 173 -3.29 -49.07 4.91
C LEU A 173 -2.00 -48.47 5.51
N ALA A 174 -1.68 -48.84 6.75
CA ALA A 174 -0.49 -48.41 7.47
C ALA A 174 0.79 -48.95 6.78
N ILE A 175 1.19 -48.30 5.70
CA ILE A 175 2.51 -48.45 5.12
C ILE A 175 3.42 -47.60 5.98
N ASP A 176 4.41 -48.23 6.60
CA ASP A 176 5.51 -47.57 7.31
C ASP A 176 6.36 -46.80 6.29
N TRP A 177 5.90 -45.62 5.87
CA TRP A 177 6.79 -44.66 5.23
C TRP A 177 7.86 -44.28 6.26
N PRO A 178 9.17 -44.31 5.91
CA PRO A 178 10.17 -43.70 6.76
C PRO A 178 9.68 -42.29 7.05
N ALA A 179 9.58 -41.94 8.34
CA ALA A 179 8.87 -40.78 8.86
C ALA A 179 9.52 -39.45 8.44
N TYR A 180 9.60 -39.18 7.14
CA TYR A 180 9.72 -37.86 6.59
C TYR A 180 8.37 -37.20 6.81
N ARG A 181 8.20 -36.61 8.00
CA ARG A 181 7.09 -35.70 8.28
C ARG A 181 7.27 -34.50 7.36
N VAL A 182 6.71 -34.59 6.15
CA VAL A 182 6.66 -33.47 5.22
C VAL A 182 6.02 -32.31 5.97
N LYS A 183 6.74 -31.20 6.11
CA LYS A 183 6.20 -29.98 6.69
C LYS A 183 5.24 -29.36 5.68
N TRP A 184 4.00 -29.86 5.63
CA TRP A 184 2.95 -29.36 4.74
C TRP A 184 2.80 -27.84 4.79
N PRO A 185 2.87 -27.15 5.95
CA PRO A 185 2.83 -25.69 5.98
C PRO A 185 3.97 -25.05 5.17
N LEU A 186 5.20 -25.59 5.23
CA LEU A 186 6.34 -25.12 4.44
C LEU A 186 6.14 -25.37 2.95
N VAL A 187 5.57 -26.53 2.58
CA VAL A 187 5.26 -26.84 1.17
C VAL A 187 4.23 -25.85 0.63
N PHE A 188 3.11 -25.65 1.32
CA PHE A 188 2.10 -24.68 0.91
C PHE A 188 2.67 -23.26 0.88
N PHE A 189 3.46 -22.87 1.88
CA PHE A 189 4.14 -21.58 1.91
C PHE A 189 5.05 -21.38 0.69
N THR A 190 5.84 -22.41 0.34
CA THR A 190 6.73 -22.38 -0.84
C THR A 190 5.95 -22.31 -2.15
N LEU A 191 4.85 -23.06 -2.28
CA LEU A 191 3.96 -23.01 -3.44
C LEU A 191 3.30 -21.63 -3.58
N TRP A 192 2.89 -21.03 -2.47
CA TRP A 192 2.42 -19.64 -2.44
C TRP A 192 3.49 -18.69 -2.97
N GLY A 193 4.73 -18.84 -2.51
CA GLY A 193 5.92 -18.15 -3.03
C GLY A 193 6.02 -18.22 -4.55
N LEU A 194 5.91 -19.43 -5.10
CA LEU A 194 5.98 -19.68 -6.54
C LEU A 194 4.88 -18.95 -7.32
N VAL A 195 3.64 -18.94 -6.79
CA VAL A 195 2.50 -18.27 -7.43
C VAL A 195 2.74 -16.78 -7.56
N TRP A 196 2.99 -16.08 -6.45
CA TRP A 196 3.08 -14.62 -6.49
C TRP A 196 4.38 -14.13 -7.17
N LEU A 197 5.52 -14.82 -6.95
CA LEU A 197 6.79 -14.47 -7.60
C LEU A 197 6.77 -14.72 -9.10
N SER A 198 5.97 -15.68 -9.59
CA SER A 198 5.84 -15.89 -11.03
C SER A 198 5.31 -14.64 -11.75
N GLY A 199 4.42 -13.87 -11.11
CA GLY A 199 3.91 -12.59 -11.61
C GLY A 199 4.97 -11.50 -11.71
N LEU A 200 6.06 -11.60 -10.96
CA LEU A 200 7.18 -10.66 -11.02
C LEU A 200 8.14 -10.97 -12.18
N PHE A 201 8.48 -12.25 -12.40
CA PHE A 201 9.43 -12.67 -13.44
C PHE A 201 8.79 -12.89 -14.82
N HIS A 202 7.49 -13.17 -14.85
CA HIS A 202 6.69 -13.36 -16.07
C HIS A 202 5.46 -12.45 -16.01
N PRO A 203 5.69 -11.14 -16.07
CA PRO A 203 4.62 -10.22 -15.77
C PRO A 203 3.60 -10.19 -16.90
N TRP A 204 2.33 -10.10 -16.53
CA TRP A 204 1.20 -9.99 -17.45
C TRP A 204 0.38 -8.74 -17.13
N GLY A 205 -0.23 -8.15 -18.15
CA GLY A 205 -1.09 -6.99 -17.96
C GLY A 205 -1.93 -6.67 -19.19
N ILE A 206 -2.74 -5.63 -19.08
CA ILE A 206 -3.66 -5.21 -20.12
C ILE A 206 -2.97 -4.21 -21.05
N GLU A 207 -2.52 -4.67 -22.23
CA GLU A 207 -1.84 -3.83 -23.21
C GLU A 207 -2.71 -2.64 -23.68
N ALA A 208 -4.03 -2.82 -23.77
CA ALA A 208 -4.95 -1.75 -24.13
C ALA A 208 -4.85 -0.56 -23.15
N LEU A 209 -4.66 -0.83 -21.86
CA LEU A 209 -4.51 0.20 -20.84
C LEU A 209 -3.15 0.91 -20.97
N VAL A 210 -2.09 0.17 -21.26
CA VAL A 210 -0.74 0.72 -21.52
C VAL A 210 -0.74 1.62 -22.76
N ASN A 211 -1.43 1.20 -23.82
CA ASN A 211 -1.54 1.97 -25.05
C ASN A 211 -2.36 3.24 -24.84
N LEU A 212 -3.45 3.17 -24.07
CA LEU A 212 -4.25 4.33 -23.68
C LEU A 212 -3.44 5.33 -22.84
N ASP A 213 -2.64 4.83 -21.91
CA ASP A 213 -1.73 5.64 -21.09
C ASP A 213 -0.72 6.39 -21.99
N ARG A 214 -0.01 5.67 -22.86
CA ARG A 214 0.98 6.27 -23.78
C ARG A 214 0.36 7.25 -24.77
N ALA A 215 -0.85 6.97 -25.25
CA ALA A 215 -1.58 7.84 -26.17
C ALA A 215 -2.16 9.10 -25.49
N SER A 216 -2.19 9.16 -24.16
CA SER A 216 -2.76 10.27 -23.38
C SER A 216 -1.69 11.30 -23.00
N PRO A 217 -1.62 12.46 -23.69
CA PRO A 217 -0.63 13.49 -23.38
C PRO A 217 -0.98 14.24 -22.09
N ASP A 218 0.04 14.75 -21.41
CA ASP A 218 -0.11 15.56 -20.19
C ASP A 218 -0.60 16.98 -20.50
N VAL A 219 -0.24 17.53 -21.67
CA VAL A 219 -0.64 18.88 -22.09
C VAL A 219 -1.79 18.77 -23.07
N LEU A 220 -2.89 19.48 -22.81
CA LEU A 220 -3.97 19.58 -23.78
C LEU A 220 -3.52 20.51 -24.91
N ARG A 221 -3.61 20.03 -26.15
CA ARG A 221 -3.43 20.85 -27.35
C ARG A 221 -4.78 21.10 -28.00
N ARG A 222 -4.97 22.30 -28.56
CA ARG A 222 -6.16 22.62 -29.33
C ARG A 222 -6.19 21.76 -30.59
N ARG A 223 -7.03 20.71 -30.65
CA ARG A 223 -7.28 19.97 -31.89
C ARG A 223 -8.15 20.84 -32.81
N ARG A 224 -7.55 21.36 -33.89
CA ARG A 224 -8.30 21.83 -35.07
C ARG A 224 -8.50 20.61 -35.97
N GLY A 225 -9.64 19.93 -35.85
CA GLY A 225 -9.95 18.72 -36.62
C GLY A 225 -11.42 18.67 -37.01
N THR A 226 -11.66 18.39 -38.29
CA THR A 226 -12.96 18.21 -38.94
C THR A 226 -13.68 16.97 -38.38
N LYS A 227 -15.00 17.05 -38.16
CA LYS A 227 -15.90 15.96 -37.70
C LYS A 227 -15.83 15.52 -36.22
N ARG A 228 -16.33 16.39 -35.34
CA ARG A 228 -17.47 16.14 -34.42
C ARG A 228 -17.73 17.47 -33.70
N PHE A 229 -18.42 18.35 -34.41
CA PHE A 229 -18.76 19.67 -33.90
C PHE A 229 -19.75 19.47 -32.76
N ARG A 230 -19.32 19.55 -31.49
CA ARG A 230 -20.29 19.88 -30.43
C ARG A 230 -20.85 21.24 -30.85
N PRO A 231 -22.19 21.39 -31.02
CA PRO A 231 -22.74 22.68 -31.41
C PRO A 231 -22.24 23.72 -30.40
N THR A 232 -21.78 24.88 -30.88
CA THR A 232 -21.26 25.97 -30.05
C THR A 232 -22.22 26.34 -28.90
N LEU A 233 -23.52 26.13 -29.11
CA LEU A 233 -24.59 26.21 -28.12
C LEU A 233 -24.41 25.23 -26.95
N ALA A 234 -24.10 23.95 -27.20
CA ALA A 234 -23.87 22.97 -26.13
C ALA A 234 -22.68 23.37 -25.24
N LEU A 235 -21.62 23.93 -25.82
CA LEU A 235 -20.47 24.42 -25.05
C LEU A 235 -20.82 25.66 -24.21
N ARG A 236 -21.69 26.54 -24.73
CA ARG A 236 -22.21 27.69 -23.97
C ARG A 236 -23.07 27.26 -22.78
N TRP A 237 -23.93 26.25 -22.96
CA TRP A 237 -24.71 25.67 -21.86
C TRP A 237 -23.83 24.95 -20.83
N GLU A 238 -22.82 24.19 -21.28
CA GLU A 238 -21.85 23.54 -20.38
C GLU A 238 -21.06 24.59 -19.56
N LEU A 239 -20.67 25.71 -20.17
CA LEU A 239 -20.03 26.83 -19.47
C LEU A 239 -20.97 27.49 -18.45
N ARG A 240 -22.22 27.77 -18.83
CA ARG A 240 -23.21 28.38 -17.92
C ARG A 240 -23.50 27.47 -16.73
N ALA A 241 -23.70 26.18 -16.98
CA ALA A 241 -23.86 25.18 -15.92
C ALA A 241 -22.62 25.16 -15.00
N GLY A 242 -21.41 25.12 -15.56
CA GLY A 242 -20.18 25.14 -14.77
C GLY A 242 -20.00 26.41 -13.93
N VAL A 243 -20.33 27.59 -14.49
CA VAL A 243 -20.32 28.86 -13.74
C VAL A 243 -21.35 28.85 -12.62
N LEU A 244 -22.59 28.43 -12.89
CA LEU A 244 -23.65 28.36 -11.88
C LEU A 244 -23.26 27.39 -10.75
N THR A 245 -22.86 26.17 -11.11
CA THR A 245 -22.42 25.15 -10.14
C THR A 245 -21.28 25.66 -9.28
N LEU A 246 -20.20 26.19 -9.87
CA LEU A 246 -19.08 26.70 -9.09
C LEU A 246 -19.47 27.91 -8.23
N THR A 247 -20.37 28.77 -8.70
CA THR A 247 -20.85 29.91 -7.91
C THR A 247 -21.61 29.43 -6.67
N MET A 248 -22.59 28.54 -6.86
CA MET A 248 -23.38 27.97 -5.76
C MET A 248 -22.50 27.22 -4.77
N LEU A 249 -21.57 26.42 -5.28
CA LEU A 249 -20.61 25.69 -4.45
C LEU A 249 -19.72 26.67 -3.66
N ASN A 250 -19.07 27.64 -4.30
CA ASN A 250 -18.25 28.64 -3.60
C ASN A 250 -19.05 29.35 -2.49
N ALA A 251 -20.27 29.78 -2.79
CA ALA A 251 -21.14 30.43 -1.81
C ALA A 251 -21.44 29.51 -0.60
N LEU A 252 -21.77 28.25 -0.86
CA LEU A 252 -22.01 27.25 0.19
C LEU A 252 -20.75 27.01 1.02
N LEU A 253 -19.58 26.92 0.40
CA LEU A 253 -18.32 26.68 1.11
C LEU A 253 -17.89 27.88 1.95
N VAL A 254 -18.11 29.11 1.48
CA VAL A 254 -17.93 30.32 2.30
C VAL A 254 -18.85 30.28 3.51
N PHE A 255 -20.15 30.00 3.30
CA PHE A 255 -21.11 29.91 4.38
C PHE A 255 -20.71 28.84 5.42
N PHE A 256 -20.30 27.65 4.95
CA PHE A 256 -19.79 26.58 5.80
C PHE A 256 -18.54 27.02 6.59
N LEU A 257 -17.57 27.65 5.93
CA LEU A 257 -16.34 28.14 6.57
C LEU A 257 -16.61 29.20 7.63
N LEU A 258 -17.57 30.10 7.41
CA LEU A 258 -17.98 31.08 8.41
C LEU A 258 -18.55 30.39 9.66
N PHE A 259 -19.41 29.39 9.47
CA PHE A 259 -19.97 28.62 10.58
C PHE A 259 -18.91 27.78 11.31
N ASP A 260 -17.99 27.16 10.57
CA ASP A 260 -16.90 26.36 11.15
C ASP A 260 -15.90 27.24 11.93
N LEU A 261 -15.56 28.42 11.41
CA LEU A 261 -14.71 29.40 12.12
C LEU A 261 -15.40 29.97 13.36
N ALA A 262 -16.70 30.26 13.30
CA ALA A 262 -17.46 30.72 14.46
C ALA A 262 -17.44 29.66 15.59
N GLN A 263 -17.69 28.39 15.27
CA GLN A 263 -17.58 27.30 16.25
C GLN A 263 -16.18 27.15 16.85
N VAL A 264 -15.13 27.37 16.04
CA VAL A 264 -13.75 27.35 16.56
C VAL A 264 -13.50 28.54 17.50
N ALA A 265 -14.07 29.72 17.20
CA ALA A 265 -13.95 30.92 18.02
C ALA A 265 -14.71 30.80 19.35
N ASP A 266 -15.89 30.16 19.36
CA ASP A 266 -16.70 29.92 20.56
C ASP A 266 -16.09 28.90 21.52
N GLY A 267 -15.00 28.23 21.10
CA GLY A 267 -14.34 27.18 21.86
C GLY A 267 -14.97 25.82 21.59
N LEU A 268 -14.14 24.86 21.19
CA LEU A 268 -14.61 23.51 20.90
C LEU A 268 -15.05 22.83 22.21
N PRO A 269 -16.17 22.09 22.24
CA PRO A 269 -16.61 21.33 23.40
C PRO A 269 -15.72 20.09 23.60
N VAL A 270 -14.49 20.33 24.05
CA VAL A 270 -13.41 19.35 24.16
C VAL A 270 -13.54 18.49 25.43
N THR A 271 -14.50 18.79 26.31
CA THR A 271 -14.61 18.19 27.66
C THR A 271 -15.25 16.79 27.71
N ALA A 272 -15.79 16.26 26.61
CA ALA A 272 -16.36 14.91 26.55
C ALA A 272 -15.77 14.08 25.40
N GLU A 273 -14.72 13.30 25.70
CA GLU A 273 -13.96 12.50 24.73
C GLU A 273 -14.84 11.58 23.86
N LYS A 274 -15.88 10.96 24.44
CA LYS A 274 -16.74 10.01 23.71
C LYS A 274 -17.68 10.67 22.69
N GLY A 275 -18.31 11.79 23.04
CA GLY A 275 -19.19 12.51 22.11
C GLY A 275 -18.41 13.27 21.04
N TYR A 276 -17.27 13.84 21.43
CA TYR A 276 -16.44 14.66 20.55
C TYR A 276 -15.66 13.81 19.53
N SER A 277 -15.16 12.63 19.92
CA SER A 277 -14.44 11.73 19.01
C SER A 277 -15.33 11.26 17.84
N GLN A 278 -16.58 10.89 18.11
CA GLN A 278 -17.53 10.49 17.07
C GLN A 278 -17.88 11.67 16.14
N TYR A 279 -18.16 12.85 16.71
CA TYR A 279 -18.41 14.08 15.97
C TYR A 279 -17.25 14.46 15.03
N VAL A 280 -16.01 14.37 15.52
CA VAL A 280 -14.81 14.64 14.71
C VAL A 280 -14.64 13.59 13.62
N HIS A 281 -14.88 12.31 13.91
CA HIS A 281 -14.73 11.25 12.91
C HIS A 281 -15.77 11.35 11.77
N GLU A 282 -17.03 11.57 12.09
CA GLU A 282 -18.08 11.79 11.09
C GLU A 282 -17.84 13.08 10.30
N GLY A 283 -17.44 14.16 10.99
CA GLY A 283 -17.11 15.44 10.38
C GLY A 283 -15.93 15.36 9.41
N VAL A 284 -14.82 14.72 9.82
CA VAL A 284 -13.65 14.53 8.95
C VAL A 284 -13.99 13.65 7.75
N ASN A 285 -14.73 12.56 7.91
CA ASN A 285 -15.12 11.70 6.79
C ASN A 285 -15.98 12.44 5.76
N ALA A 286 -16.97 13.23 6.22
CA ALA A 286 -17.78 14.07 5.34
C ALA A 286 -16.92 15.12 4.62
N LEU A 287 -15.92 15.68 5.32
CA LEU A 287 -14.98 16.63 4.73
C LEU A 287 -14.11 16.01 3.64
N ILE A 288 -13.59 14.80 3.90
CA ILE A 288 -12.82 14.02 2.93
C ILE A 288 -13.63 13.84 1.65
N LEU A 289 -14.86 13.33 1.80
CA LEU A 289 -15.76 13.11 0.67
C LEU A 289 -16.06 14.40 -0.09
N SER A 290 -16.32 15.50 0.63
CA SER A 290 -16.58 16.82 0.05
C SER A 290 -15.42 17.28 -0.84
N VAL A 291 -14.18 17.19 -0.35
CA VAL A 291 -13.01 17.64 -1.12
C VAL A 291 -12.73 16.73 -2.33
N VAL A 292 -12.95 15.42 -2.20
CA VAL A 292 -12.83 14.50 -3.35
C VAL A 292 -13.87 14.82 -4.42
N MET A 293 -15.13 15.04 -4.01
CA MET A 293 -16.21 15.46 -4.91
C MET A 293 -15.89 16.83 -5.55
N ALA A 294 -15.32 17.75 -4.78
CA ALA A 294 -14.87 19.06 -5.26
C ALA A 294 -13.82 18.94 -6.38
N ILE A 295 -12.82 18.07 -6.23
CA ILE A 295 -11.86 17.76 -7.29
C ILE A 295 -12.57 17.12 -8.49
N GLY A 296 -13.51 16.20 -8.26
CA GLY A 296 -14.32 15.56 -9.31
C GLY A 296 -15.09 16.55 -10.19
N VAL A 297 -15.71 17.56 -9.58
CA VAL A 297 -16.41 18.65 -10.29
C VAL A 297 -15.44 19.42 -11.19
N LEU A 298 -14.24 19.76 -10.71
CA LEU A 298 -13.22 20.43 -11.51
C LEU A 298 -12.72 19.54 -12.65
N LEU A 299 -12.49 18.24 -12.40
CA LEU A 299 -12.10 17.28 -13.43
C LEU A 299 -13.16 17.14 -14.53
N TYR A 300 -14.44 17.25 -14.19
CA TYR A 300 -15.55 17.20 -15.14
C TYR A 300 -15.58 18.42 -16.05
N PHE A 301 -15.57 19.63 -15.48
CA PHE A 301 -15.68 20.87 -16.27
C PHE A 301 -14.39 21.22 -17.04
N PHE A 302 -13.21 20.91 -16.49
CA PHE A 302 -11.92 21.22 -17.12
C PHE A 302 -11.32 20.04 -17.93
N ARG A 303 -12.14 19.07 -18.37
CA ARG A 303 -11.67 17.91 -19.15
C ARG A 303 -11.24 18.22 -20.59
N ASN A 304 -11.89 19.16 -21.28
CA ASN A 304 -11.81 19.31 -22.75
C ASN A 304 -11.83 20.79 -23.21
N SER A 305 -12.56 21.09 -24.29
CA SER A 305 -12.57 22.35 -25.06
C SER A 305 -12.93 23.61 -24.26
N LEU A 306 -13.54 23.48 -23.08
CA LEU A 306 -13.80 24.59 -22.17
C LEU A 306 -12.53 25.32 -21.75
N ASN A 307 -11.39 24.62 -21.65
CA ASN A 307 -10.09 25.24 -21.38
C ASN A 307 -9.64 26.24 -22.47
N PHE A 308 -10.14 26.09 -23.70
CA PHE A 308 -9.77 26.90 -24.87
C PHE A 308 -10.90 27.85 -25.31
N TYR A 309 -11.99 27.95 -24.55
CA TYR A 309 -13.10 28.86 -24.86
C TYR A 309 -12.75 30.30 -24.47
N ALA A 310 -12.97 31.26 -25.37
CA ALA A 310 -12.54 32.65 -25.18
C ALA A 310 -13.16 33.32 -23.93
N GLN A 311 -14.36 32.92 -23.54
CA GLN A 311 -15.09 33.48 -22.39
C GLN A 311 -14.93 32.67 -21.08
N ASN A 312 -13.90 31.83 -20.95
CA ASN A 312 -13.72 30.97 -19.79
C ASN A 312 -13.12 31.63 -18.55
N GLN A 313 -12.88 32.95 -18.56
CA GLN A 313 -12.24 33.64 -17.44
C GLN A 313 -13.07 33.57 -16.14
N ARG A 314 -14.40 33.67 -16.24
CA ARG A 314 -15.28 33.58 -15.07
C ARG A 314 -15.21 32.20 -14.40
N ILE A 315 -15.30 31.12 -15.18
CA ILE A 315 -15.23 29.76 -14.63
C ILE A 315 -13.84 29.45 -14.04
N LYS A 316 -12.76 29.98 -14.64
CA LYS A 316 -11.41 29.86 -14.10
C LYS A 316 -11.25 30.60 -12.77
N THR A 317 -11.74 31.84 -12.68
CA THR A 317 -11.69 32.64 -11.45
C THR A 317 -12.46 31.96 -10.32
N LEU A 318 -13.67 31.45 -10.61
CA LEU A 318 -14.46 30.68 -9.65
C LEU A 318 -13.76 29.37 -9.24
N ALA A 319 -13.05 28.71 -10.15
CA ALA A 319 -12.26 27.52 -9.83
C ALA A 319 -11.05 27.86 -8.94
N TYR A 320 -10.36 28.98 -9.18
CA TYR A 320 -9.28 29.45 -8.32
C TYR A 320 -9.79 29.82 -6.92
N GLY A 321 -10.91 30.55 -6.83
CA GLY A 321 -11.58 30.84 -5.57
C GLY A 321 -11.98 29.55 -4.85
N TRP A 322 -12.54 28.58 -5.58
CA TRP A 322 -12.94 27.29 -5.03
C TRP A 322 -11.78 26.52 -4.41
N VAL A 323 -10.64 26.45 -5.11
CA VAL A 323 -9.45 25.79 -4.57
C VAL A 323 -8.88 26.56 -3.38
N ALA A 324 -8.86 27.90 -3.42
CA ALA A 324 -8.40 28.71 -2.30
C ALA A 324 -9.26 28.50 -1.04
N LEU A 325 -10.59 28.45 -1.19
CA LEU A 325 -11.50 28.14 -0.07
C LEU A 325 -11.30 26.71 0.45
N ASN A 326 -11.09 25.72 -0.42
CA ASN A 326 -10.74 24.37 0.03
C ASN A 326 -9.39 24.34 0.75
N ALA A 327 -8.40 25.12 0.33
CA ALA A 327 -7.14 25.23 1.05
C ALA A 327 -7.31 25.86 2.44
N LEU A 328 -8.16 26.89 2.57
CA LEU A 328 -8.53 27.45 3.86
C LEU A 328 -9.24 26.42 4.75
N LEU A 329 -10.16 25.65 4.17
CA LEU A 329 -10.85 24.57 4.87
C LEU A 329 -9.87 23.53 5.43
N LEU A 330 -8.87 23.14 4.64
CA LEU A 330 -7.79 22.26 5.07
C LEU A 330 -7.01 22.86 6.25
N ALA A 331 -6.71 24.17 6.22
CA ALA A 331 -6.00 24.86 7.28
C ALA A 331 -6.81 24.89 8.60
N VAL A 332 -8.11 25.20 8.54
CA VAL A 332 -9.00 25.17 9.70
C VAL A 332 -9.10 23.76 10.28
N THR A 333 -9.20 22.75 9.41
CA THR A 333 -9.24 21.34 9.83
C THR A 333 -7.94 20.91 10.49
N ALA A 334 -6.78 21.32 9.96
CA ALA A 334 -5.48 21.07 10.56
C ALA A 334 -5.38 21.69 11.96
N TYR A 335 -5.88 22.91 12.12
CA TYR A 335 -5.92 23.60 13.40
C TYR A 335 -6.80 22.87 14.43
N LYS A 336 -8.02 22.47 14.06
CA LYS A 336 -8.93 21.69 14.93
C LYS A 336 -8.30 20.36 15.35
N ASN A 337 -7.65 19.65 14.43
CA ASN A 337 -6.94 18.41 14.76
C ASN A 337 -5.73 18.67 15.68
N GLY A 338 -5.04 19.79 15.51
CA GLY A 338 -3.95 20.23 16.39
C GLY A 338 -4.42 20.48 17.83
N LEU A 339 -5.55 21.19 18.01
CA LEU A 339 -6.16 21.36 19.32
C LEU A 339 -6.52 20.01 19.96
N TYR A 340 -7.07 19.09 19.16
CA TYR A 340 -7.43 17.75 19.62
C TYR A 340 -6.22 16.91 20.04
N ILE A 341 -5.10 17.03 19.31
CA ILE A 341 -3.82 16.40 19.65
C ILE A 341 -3.22 17.02 20.92
N GLY A 342 -3.33 18.34 21.11
CA GLY A 342 -2.86 19.00 22.33
C GLY A 342 -3.59 18.51 23.58
N GLU A 343 -4.89 18.28 23.48
CA GLU A 343 -5.68 17.81 24.63
C GLU A 343 -5.51 16.31 24.89
N PHE A 344 -5.66 15.45 23.87
CA PHE A 344 -5.75 13.99 24.03
C PHE A 344 -4.55 13.21 23.47
N GLY A 345 -3.50 13.89 23.02
CA GLY A 345 -2.30 13.28 22.44
C GLY A 345 -2.46 12.82 20.97
N LEU A 346 -1.40 12.23 20.43
CA LEU A 346 -1.36 11.59 19.13
C LEU A 346 -2.00 10.20 19.15
N THR A 347 -2.66 9.88 18.03
CA THR A 347 -3.09 8.52 17.68
C THR A 347 -2.83 8.26 16.20
N HIS A 348 -2.85 7.00 15.78
CA HIS A 348 -2.77 6.62 14.36
C HIS A 348 -3.80 7.38 13.49
N LYS A 349 -5.03 7.53 13.99
CA LYS A 349 -6.09 8.26 13.26
C LYS A 349 -5.77 9.75 13.12
N ARG A 350 -5.32 10.41 14.20
CA ARG A 350 -4.98 11.85 14.20
C ARG A 350 -3.77 12.16 13.31
N ILE A 351 -2.78 11.27 13.26
CA ILE A 351 -1.66 11.36 12.31
C ILE A 351 -2.16 11.15 10.87
N GLY A 352 -3.03 10.15 10.66
CA GLY A 352 -3.67 9.88 9.38
C GLY A 352 -4.41 11.09 8.81
N VAL A 353 -5.07 11.90 9.65
CA VAL A 353 -5.69 13.16 9.23
C VAL A 353 -4.65 14.13 8.65
N HIS A 354 -3.49 14.31 9.29
CA HIS A 354 -2.44 15.19 8.75
C HIS A 354 -1.84 14.66 7.44
N VAL A 355 -1.62 13.35 7.34
CA VAL A 355 -1.17 12.72 6.08
C VAL A 355 -2.20 12.93 4.97
N TRP A 356 -3.48 12.76 5.27
CA TRP A 356 -4.56 13.01 4.33
C TRP A 356 -4.62 14.50 3.92
N LEU A 357 -4.54 15.43 4.87
CA LEU A 357 -4.51 16.87 4.59
C LEU A 357 -3.34 17.24 3.68
N LEU A 358 -2.15 16.67 3.90
CA LEU A 358 -0.98 16.88 3.05
C LEU A 358 -1.23 16.38 1.61
N LEU A 359 -1.76 15.17 1.46
CA LEU A 359 -2.09 14.59 0.14
C LEU A 359 -3.16 15.39 -0.59
N THR A 360 -4.19 15.85 0.13
CA THR A 360 -5.26 16.67 -0.43
C THR A 360 -4.73 18.06 -0.81
N ALA A 361 -3.89 18.69 0.00
CA ALA A 361 -3.24 19.95 -0.34
C ALA A 361 -2.40 19.83 -1.61
N ALA A 362 -1.62 18.75 -1.73
CA ALA A 362 -0.87 18.46 -2.96
C ALA A 362 -1.80 18.21 -4.17
N GLY A 363 -2.92 17.52 -3.97
CA GLY A 363 -3.96 17.30 -4.98
C GLY A 363 -4.63 18.60 -5.45
N LEU A 364 -4.90 19.53 -4.53
CA LEU A 364 -5.41 20.87 -4.85
C LEU A 364 -4.37 21.68 -5.62
N LEU A 365 -3.10 21.64 -5.22
CA LEU A 365 -2.01 22.31 -5.92
C LEU A 365 -1.83 21.77 -7.35
N THR A 366 -1.84 20.44 -7.54
CA THR A 366 -1.77 19.86 -8.89
C THR A 366 -3.01 20.17 -9.72
N THR A 367 -4.17 20.31 -9.10
CA THR A 367 -5.40 20.78 -9.76
C THR A 367 -5.28 22.25 -10.22
N LEU A 368 -4.73 23.13 -9.39
CA LEU A 368 -4.43 24.51 -9.77
C LEU A 368 -3.48 24.56 -10.96
N LEU A 369 -2.38 23.82 -10.89
CA LEU A 369 -1.41 23.70 -11.98
C LEU A 369 -2.06 23.18 -13.25
N LYS A 370 -2.97 22.21 -13.14
CA LYS A 370 -3.73 21.66 -14.26
C LYS A 370 -4.59 22.74 -14.93
N VAL A 371 -5.31 23.54 -14.16
CA VAL A 371 -6.17 24.62 -14.69
C VAL A 371 -5.33 25.74 -15.30
N TRP A 372 -4.25 26.13 -14.63
CA TRP A 372 -3.35 27.19 -15.07
C TRP A 372 -2.58 26.82 -16.36
N GLN A 373 -1.96 25.65 -16.38
CA GLN A 373 -1.14 25.18 -17.52
C GLN A 373 -1.94 24.39 -18.56
N VAL A 374 -3.27 24.29 -18.43
CA VAL A 374 -4.15 23.58 -19.37
C VAL A 374 -3.70 22.12 -19.58
N ARG A 375 -3.50 21.40 -18.47
CA ARG A 375 -3.09 19.99 -18.46
C ARG A 375 -4.30 19.04 -18.53
N SER A 376 -4.06 17.83 -18.98
CA SER A 376 -5.08 16.77 -19.04
C SER A 376 -5.42 16.23 -17.65
N ASN A 377 -6.51 15.48 -17.51
CA ASN A 377 -6.81 14.76 -16.26
C ASN A 377 -5.74 13.69 -15.98
N TRP A 378 -5.14 13.16 -17.04
CA TRP A 378 -4.11 12.13 -16.97
C TRP A 378 -2.82 12.64 -16.31
N PHE A 379 -2.43 13.89 -16.58
CA PHE A 379 -1.35 14.57 -15.85
C PHE A 379 -1.57 14.56 -14.34
N LEU A 380 -2.80 14.82 -13.88
CA LEU A 380 -3.14 14.89 -12.46
C LEU A 380 -2.99 13.51 -11.80
N PHE A 381 -3.54 12.46 -12.40
CA PHE A 381 -3.39 11.10 -11.88
C PHE A 381 -1.93 10.65 -11.83
N ARG A 382 -1.15 10.93 -12.88
CA ARG A 382 0.29 10.63 -12.93
C ARG A 382 1.07 11.32 -11.81
N ARG A 383 0.85 12.63 -11.61
CA ARG A 383 1.58 13.40 -10.60
C ARG A 383 1.16 13.04 -9.18
N ASN A 384 -0.13 12.96 -8.91
CA ASN A 384 -0.62 12.63 -7.57
C ASN A 384 -0.28 11.19 -7.15
N ALA A 385 -0.17 10.24 -8.08
CA ALA A 385 0.31 8.89 -7.76
C ALA A 385 1.76 8.90 -7.24
N TRP A 386 2.65 9.68 -7.87
CA TRP A 386 4.03 9.83 -7.40
C TRP A 386 4.11 10.54 -6.05
N ILE A 387 3.32 11.59 -5.84
CA ILE A 387 3.26 12.31 -4.56
C ILE A 387 2.76 11.37 -3.46
N GLY A 388 1.67 10.64 -3.72
CA GLY A 388 1.11 9.66 -2.80
C GLY A 388 2.13 8.59 -2.42
N TYR A 389 2.81 8.02 -3.40
CA TYR A 389 3.86 7.02 -3.17
C TYR A 389 5.02 7.58 -2.31
N ALA A 390 5.50 8.79 -2.61
CA ALA A 390 6.58 9.42 -1.86
C ALA A 390 6.19 9.74 -0.40
N VAL A 391 4.98 10.25 -0.18
CA VAL A 391 4.47 10.53 1.18
C VAL A 391 4.32 9.25 1.99
N LEU A 392 3.81 8.17 1.38
CA LEU A 392 3.70 6.87 2.05
C LEU A 392 5.08 6.29 2.39
N LEU A 393 6.08 6.44 1.51
CA LEU A 393 7.47 6.05 1.79
C LEU A 393 8.03 6.78 3.00
N ALA A 394 7.86 8.10 3.06
CA ALA A 394 8.28 8.88 4.22
C ALA A 394 7.54 8.43 5.49
N TYR A 395 6.24 8.15 5.40
CA TYR A 395 5.44 7.67 6.53
C TYR A 395 5.93 6.31 7.05
N ALA A 396 6.26 5.37 6.17
CA ALA A 396 6.70 4.02 6.55
C ALA A 396 8.05 3.98 7.30
N LEU A 397 8.90 4.99 7.10
CA LEU A 397 10.21 5.10 7.75
C LEU A 397 10.13 5.57 9.20
N VAL A 398 9.03 6.21 9.60
CA VAL A 398 8.90 6.79 10.94
C VAL A 398 8.43 5.73 11.94
N PRO A 399 9.09 5.58 13.10
CA PRO A 399 8.66 4.71 14.19
C PRO A 399 7.49 5.35 14.95
N TRP A 400 6.30 5.34 14.34
CA TRP A 400 5.12 6.05 14.86
C TRP A 400 4.72 5.63 16.28
N ALA A 401 4.84 4.34 16.64
CA ALA A 401 4.56 3.87 18.00
C ALA A 401 5.38 4.63 19.05
N ARG A 402 6.69 4.75 18.82
CA ARG A 402 7.63 5.47 19.70
C ARG A 402 7.40 6.98 19.69
N VAL A 403 7.10 7.56 18.53
CA VAL A 403 6.78 8.99 18.42
C VAL A 403 5.50 9.32 19.19
N MET A 404 4.46 8.49 19.08
CA MET A 404 3.21 8.67 19.81
C MET A 404 3.40 8.52 21.32
N ALA A 405 4.14 7.51 21.77
CA ALA A 405 4.42 7.33 23.19
C ALA A 405 5.21 8.52 23.77
N TRP A 406 6.28 8.95 23.11
CA TRP A 406 7.03 10.15 23.51
C TRP A 406 6.13 11.40 23.60
N TYR A 407 5.41 11.72 22.53
CA TYR A 407 4.60 12.93 22.48
C TYR A 407 3.49 12.92 23.54
N ASN A 408 2.80 11.79 23.71
CA ASN A 408 1.69 11.70 24.65
C ASN A 408 2.18 11.77 26.10
N LEU A 409 3.33 11.17 26.41
CA LEU A 409 3.92 11.18 27.76
C LEU A 409 4.52 12.53 28.17
N ASP A 410 4.89 13.38 27.20
CA ASP A 410 5.49 14.68 27.49
C ASP A 410 4.50 15.85 27.33
N TYR A 411 3.63 15.83 26.30
CA TYR A 411 2.85 17.00 25.90
C TYR A 411 1.32 16.89 26.04
N ALA A 412 0.75 15.68 26.07
CA ALA A 412 -0.71 15.54 26.16
C ALA A 412 -1.23 15.94 27.55
N ARG A 413 -2.31 16.73 27.59
CA ARG A 413 -2.99 17.12 28.85
C ARG A 413 -3.73 15.94 29.48
N ASN A 414 -4.57 15.29 28.69
CA ASN A 414 -5.31 14.08 29.07
C ASN A 414 -4.64 12.87 28.42
N ARG A 415 -3.82 12.17 29.21
CA ARG A 415 -3.02 11.05 28.74
C ARG A 415 -3.84 9.76 28.80
N ASP A 416 -3.92 9.05 27.68
CA ASP A 416 -4.47 7.69 27.67
C ASP A 416 -3.34 6.66 27.70
N VAL A 417 -2.94 6.27 28.90
CA VAL A 417 -1.87 5.28 29.13
C VAL A 417 -2.32 3.90 28.65
N THR A 418 -3.61 3.59 28.80
CA THR A 418 -4.21 2.37 28.27
C THR A 418 -3.99 2.26 26.76
N TYR A 419 -4.24 3.33 26.00
CA TYR A 419 -3.94 3.38 24.58
C TYR A 419 -2.45 3.16 24.29
N LEU A 420 -1.56 3.83 25.03
CA LEU A 420 -0.11 3.70 24.81
C LEU A 420 0.37 2.25 24.96
N THR A 421 -0.16 1.49 25.92
CA THR A 421 0.18 0.07 26.06
C THR A 421 -0.27 -0.81 24.89
N THR A 422 -1.23 -0.35 24.07
CA THR A 422 -1.70 -1.10 22.88
C THR A 422 -0.86 -0.86 21.63
N LEU A 423 0.04 0.13 21.64
CA LEU A 423 0.89 0.48 20.49
C LEU A 423 2.01 -0.54 20.22
N GLY A 424 2.19 -1.51 21.12
CA GLY A 424 3.16 -2.59 20.99
C GLY A 424 4.40 -2.41 21.85
N SER A 425 5.26 -3.43 21.81
CA SER A 425 6.48 -3.52 22.61
C SER A 425 7.46 -2.34 22.50
N PRO A 426 7.59 -1.62 21.35
CA PRO A 426 8.52 -0.49 21.26
C PRO A 426 8.23 0.67 22.22
N THR A 427 7.01 0.74 22.77
CA THR A 427 6.59 1.81 23.69
C THR A 427 6.88 1.52 25.16
N LEU A 428 7.08 0.25 25.52
CA LEU A 428 7.23 -0.17 26.92
C LEU A 428 8.43 0.49 27.64
N PRO A 429 9.62 0.63 27.04
CA PRO A 429 10.73 1.31 27.71
C PRO A 429 10.38 2.74 28.11
N GLN A 430 9.73 3.50 27.20
CA GLN A 430 9.35 4.89 27.45
C GLN A 430 8.33 4.99 28.58
N LEU A 431 7.33 4.09 28.59
CA LEU A 431 6.32 4.03 29.65
C LEU A 431 6.95 3.72 31.02
N LEU A 432 7.87 2.75 31.09
CA LEU A 432 8.52 2.38 32.35
C LEU A 432 9.46 3.47 32.85
N THR A 433 10.27 4.06 31.98
CA THR A 433 11.14 5.19 32.35
C THR A 433 10.32 6.38 32.83
N TRP A 434 9.20 6.68 32.18
CA TRP A 434 8.31 7.75 32.60
C TRP A 434 7.65 7.46 33.96
N TYR A 435 7.17 6.23 34.18
CA TYR A 435 6.60 5.80 35.47
C TYR A 435 7.61 5.88 36.62
N LYS A 436 8.87 5.49 36.37
CA LYS A 436 9.95 5.63 37.38
C LYS A 436 10.20 7.08 37.77
N ALA A 437 10.09 8.00 36.82
CA ALA A 437 10.22 9.44 37.07
C ALA A 437 8.98 10.05 37.74
N HIS A 438 7.80 9.46 37.53
CA HIS A 438 6.52 9.94 38.08
C HIS A 438 5.73 8.78 38.72
N PRO A 439 6.12 8.31 39.92
CA PRO A 439 5.51 7.13 40.55
C PRO A 439 4.01 7.28 40.79
N ASP A 440 3.55 8.49 41.11
CA ASP A 440 2.13 8.80 41.36
C ASP A 440 1.37 9.19 40.09
N GLY A 441 2.03 9.19 38.93
CA GLY A 441 1.48 9.63 37.65
C GLY A 441 0.57 8.61 36.96
N LEU A 442 0.48 7.38 37.47
CA LEU A 442 -0.33 6.29 36.91
C LEU A 442 -1.35 5.78 37.94
N ARG A 443 -2.54 5.39 37.46
CA ARG A 443 -3.52 4.70 38.32
C ARG A 443 -3.04 3.28 38.64
N PRO A 444 -3.43 2.70 39.79
CA PRO A 444 -3.01 1.34 40.17
C PRO A 444 -3.31 0.28 39.09
N GLU A 445 -4.46 0.38 38.42
CA GLU A 445 -4.85 -0.51 37.32
C GLU A 445 -3.91 -0.41 36.11
N GLU A 446 -3.43 0.79 35.81
CA GLU A 446 -2.51 1.05 34.69
C GLU A 446 -1.10 0.53 35.00
N VAL A 447 -0.68 0.67 36.27
CA VAL A 447 0.59 0.09 36.75
C VAL A 447 0.56 -1.43 36.67
N GLU A 448 -0.52 -2.07 37.11
CA GLU A 448 -0.65 -3.52 37.06
C GLU A 448 -0.68 -4.02 35.61
N ARG A 449 -1.39 -3.30 34.72
CA ARG A 449 -1.39 -3.60 33.29
C ARG A 449 0.00 -3.47 32.68
N LEU A 450 0.73 -2.38 32.99
CA LEU A 450 2.08 -2.16 32.49
C LEU A 450 3.01 -3.30 32.94
N ARG A 451 2.98 -3.66 34.23
CA ARG A 451 3.77 -4.77 34.78
C ARG A 451 3.43 -6.10 34.11
N LYS A 452 2.14 -6.38 33.91
CA LYS A 452 1.69 -7.59 33.21
C LYS A 452 2.24 -7.64 31.79
N ILE A 453 2.08 -6.57 31.02
CA ILE A 453 2.57 -6.53 29.63
C ILE A 453 4.09 -6.64 29.56
N THR A 454 4.82 -5.99 30.47
CA THR A 454 6.29 -6.12 30.54
C THR A 454 6.71 -7.55 30.89
N ARG A 455 6.01 -8.22 31.80
CA ARG A 455 6.27 -9.63 32.15
C ARG A 455 5.98 -10.55 30.97
N ASP A 456 4.80 -10.40 30.36
CA ASP A 456 4.36 -11.16 29.19
C ASP A 456 5.32 -10.95 28.01
N TYR A 457 5.88 -9.73 27.84
CA TYR A 457 6.88 -9.45 26.82
C TYR A 457 8.10 -10.36 26.96
N PHE A 458 8.71 -10.46 28.15
CA PHE A 458 9.87 -11.34 28.34
C PHE A 458 9.53 -12.83 28.27
N GLN A 459 8.29 -13.21 28.58
CA GLN A 459 7.84 -14.61 28.53
C GLN A 459 7.53 -15.09 27.10
N TYR A 460 6.93 -14.24 26.28
CA TYR A 460 6.43 -14.61 24.94
C TYR A 460 7.27 -14.06 23.78
N HIS A 461 8.14 -13.08 24.05
CA HIS A 461 9.08 -12.52 23.08
C HIS A 461 10.51 -12.75 23.60
N PRO A 462 11.01 -14.01 23.56
CA PRO A 462 12.44 -14.23 23.74
C PRO A 462 13.18 -13.31 22.74
N PRO A 463 14.37 -12.79 23.07
CA PRO A 463 15.14 -11.95 22.15
C PRO A 463 15.13 -12.65 20.79
N THR A 464 14.70 -11.95 19.72
CA THR A 464 14.58 -12.53 18.38
C THR A 464 15.88 -13.28 18.08
N THR A 465 15.90 -14.59 18.33
CA THR A 465 17.11 -15.40 18.22
C THR A 465 17.47 -15.55 16.75
N ASP A 466 16.46 -15.37 15.90
CA ASP A 466 16.59 -15.33 14.47
C ASP A 466 16.84 -13.92 13.94
N TRP A 467 17.99 -13.76 13.30
CA TRP A 467 18.38 -12.52 12.64
C TRP A 467 17.42 -12.13 11.50
N ARG A 468 16.67 -13.08 10.91
CA ARG A 468 15.71 -12.83 9.81
C ARG A 468 14.54 -11.96 10.27
N SER A 469 14.10 -12.18 11.50
CA SER A 469 12.98 -11.50 12.14
C SER A 469 13.39 -10.21 12.86
N LEU A 470 14.70 -9.91 12.90
CA LEU A 470 15.22 -8.75 13.62
C LEU A 470 14.67 -7.45 13.03
N ASN A 471 14.04 -6.63 13.87
CA ASN A 471 13.80 -5.23 13.57
C ASN A 471 14.41 -4.32 14.66
N PHE A 472 14.81 -3.11 14.24
CA PHE A 472 15.61 -2.22 15.08
C PHE A 472 14.86 -1.71 16.32
N GLU A 473 13.59 -1.33 16.17
CA GLU A 473 12.79 -0.80 17.28
C GLU A 473 12.49 -1.87 18.36
N GLU A 474 12.25 -3.13 17.99
CA GLU A 474 12.14 -4.23 18.95
C GLU A 474 13.48 -4.54 19.64
N TRP A 475 14.57 -4.61 18.88
CA TRP A 475 15.91 -4.82 19.45
C TRP A 475 16.27 -3.73 20.46
N ARG A 476 15.99 -2.47 20.11
CA ARG A 476 16.17 -1.32 21.00
C ARG A 476 15.33 -1.47 22.25
N ALA A 477 14.04 -1.77 22.10
CA ALA A 477 13.12 -1.89 23.23
C ALA A 477 13.58 -2.99 24.20
N TYR A 478 13.94 -4.16 23.68
CA TYR A 478 14.47 -5.26 24.49
C TYR A 478 15.69 -4.84 25.33
N ASN A 479 16.69 -4.20 24.71
CA ASN A 479 17.90 -3.78 25.42
C ASN A 479 17.63 -2.71 26.48
N GLN A 480 16.69 -1.79 26.23
CA GLN A 480 16.29 -0.79 27.20
C GLN A 480 15.47 -1.40 28.35
N LEU A 481 14.67 -2.43 28.10
CA LEU A 481 13.92 -3.14 29.15
C LEU A 481 14.83 -4.01 30.02
N LYS A 482 15.92 -4.56 29.45
CA LYS A 482 16.91 -5.34 30.21
C LYS A 482 17.75 -4.48 31.17
N THR A 483 17.95 -3.21 30.83
CA THR A 483 18.76 -2.27 31.62
C THR A 483 17.94 -1.48 32.64
N ASN A 484 16.62 -1.40 32.43
CA ASN A 484 15.65 -0.84 33.38
C ASN A 484 15.27 -1.87 34.43
#